data_AF-A0A953M4Q4-F1
#
_entry.id   AF-A0A953M4Q4-F1
#
_cell.length_a   1.000
_cell.length_b   1.000
_cell.length_c   1.000
_cell.angle_alpha   90.00
_cell.angle_beta   90.00
_cell.angle_gamma   90.00
#
_symmetry.space_group_name_H-M   'P 1'
#
loop_
_entity.id
_entity.type
_entity.pdbx_description
1 polymer ?
#
loop_
_entity_poly.entity_id
_entity_poly.type
_entity_poly.pdbx_seq_one_letter_code
_entity_poly.pdbx_strand_id
1 'polypeptide(L)'
;MFRKSPKKPGGNWAPGSAGARAYKRTKCADLYCNLGRVVDLSPTGAGLLTEAAHLSPGARETIHLDTEHGPLEIIATVTWTRPEAERLRRVGFRFADRDHRVALTSLCRRLRDEELDRRDSTRF
;
A
#
# COMPACT_ATOMS: atom_id res chain seq x y z
N MET A 1 -32.34 15.04 32.56
CA MET A 1 -32.22 15.05 31.07
C MET A 1 -30.79 14.67 30.71
N PHE A 2 -30.53 13.45 30.23
CA PHE A 2 -29.19 13.01 29.84
C PHE A 2 -29.12 12.89 28.32
N ARG A 3 -28.29 13.72 27.68
CA ARG A 3 -28.01 13.65 26.24
C ARG A 3 -27.10 12.44 25.97
N LYS A 4 -27.63 11.42 25.31
CA LYS A 4 -26.86 10.28 24.79
C LYS A 4 -25.99 10.77 23.61
N SER A 5 -24.67 10.60 23.73
CA SER A 5 -23.72 10.78 22.63
C SER A 5 -24.03 9.81 21.49
N PRO A 6 -23.91 10.21 20.21
CA PRO A 6 -24.10 9.30 19.10
C PRO A 6 -22.95 8.29 19.04
N LYS A 7 -23.28 7.00 19.15
CA LYS A 7 -22.40 5.88 18.80
C LYS A 7 -21.90 6.08 17.36
N LYS A 8 -20.58 6.22 17.17
CA LYS A 8 -19.95 6.14 15.85
C LYS A 8 -20.33 4.80 15.20
N PRO A 9 -20.82 4.77 13.96
CA PRO A 9 -21.06 3.52 13.26
C PRO A 9 -19.73 2.94 12.74
N GLY A 10 -19.49 1.67 13.05
CA GLY A 10 -18.93 0.69 12.13
C GLY A 10 -17.51 0.92 11.62
N GLY A 11 -16.54 0.39 12.34
CA GLY A 11 -15.22 0.03 11.82
C GLY A 11 -14.94 -1.45 11.99
N ASN A 12 -15.93 -2.32 11.72
CA ASN A 12 -15.71 -3.76 11.75
C ASN A 12 -14.82 -4.11 10.56
N TRP A 13 -13.53 -4.33 10.82
CA TRP A 13 -12.58 -4.84 9.84
C TRP A 13 -12.95 -6.30 9.54
N ALA A 14 -13.78 -6.52 8.52
CA ALA A 14 -14.00 -7.83 7.95
C ALA A 14 -13.07 -8.01 6.76
N PRO A 15 -12.02 -8.85 6.85
CA PRO A 15 -11.25 -9.26 5.68
C PRO A 15 -12.11 -10.28 4.93
N GLY A 16 -12.93 -9.81 3.98
CA GLY A 16 -13.86 -10.71 3.31
C GLY A 16 -14.51 -10.13 2.07
N SER A 17 -13.79 -10.18 0.94
CA SER A 17 -14.44 -10.51 -0.32
C SER A 17 -13.87 -11.84 -0.80
N ALA A 18 -14.66 -12.90 -0.57
CA ALA A 18 -14.40 -14.30 -0.91
C ALA A 18 -14.41 -14.60 -2.43
N GLY A 19 -13.91 -13.67 -3.23
CA GLY A 19 -13.68 -13.83 -4.68
C GLY A 19 -12.33 -13.30 -5.15
N ALA A 20 -11.57 -12.64 -4.27
CA ALA A 20 -10.23 -12.17 -4.55
C ALA A 20 -9.22 -13.02 -3.78
N ARG A 21 -8.80 -14.16 -4.35
CA ARG A 21 -7.45 -14.69 -4.08
C ARG A 21 -6.42 -13.75 -4.74
N ALA A 22 -6.49 -12.47 -4.39
CA ALA A 22 -5.54 -11.45 -4.76
C ALA A 22 -4.32 -11.68 -3.87
N TYR A 23 -3.16 -11.88 -4.49
CA TYR A 23 -1.84 -11.94 -3.87
C TYR A 23 -1.81 -11.24 -2.50
N LYS A 24 -1.52 -12.00 -1.43
CA LYS A 24 -1.38 -11.46 -0.07
C LYS A 24 -0.47 -10.23 -0.15
N ARG A 25 -1.02 -9.05 0.18
CA ARG A 25 -0.26 -7.79 0.22
C ARG A 25 0.91 -7.98 1.17
N THR A 26 2.12 -7.77 0.67
CA THR A 26 3.35 -7.86 1.46
C THR A 26 3.55 -6.51 2.16
N LYS A 27 3.67 -6.53 3.49
CA LYS A 27 4.04 -5.32 4.24
C LYS A 27 5.46 -4.93 3.88
N CYS A 28 5.68 -3.65 3.66
CA CYS A 28 7.00 -3.13 3.29
C CYS A 28 7.51 -2.28 4.45
N ALA A 29 8.64 -2.68 5.05
CA ALA A 29 9.29 -1.87 6.08
C ALA A 29 10.08 -0.73 5.45
N ASP A 30 10.88 -1.06 4.42
CA ASP A 30 11.94 -0.20 3.89
C ASP A 30 11.83 -0.02 2.36
N LEU A 31 10.61 0.24 1.87
CA LEU A 31 10.38 0.54 0.46
C LEU A 31 9.82 1.96 0.30
N TYR A 32 10.43 2.73 -0.59
CA TYR A 32 10.08 4.11 -0.87
C TYR A 32 9.82 4.34 -2.35
N CYS A 33 9.15 5.44 -2.63
CA CYS A 33 8.93 5.94 -3.97
C CYS A 33 8.93 7.46 -3.99
N ASN A 34 8.88 8.04 -5.18
CA ASN A 34 8.75 9.48 -5.42
C ASN A 34 7.57 10.15 -4.68
N LEU A 35 6.53 9.39 -4.30
CA LEU A 35 5.36 9.91 -3.60
C LEU A 35 5.39 9.66 -2.08
N GLY A 36 6.34 8.90 -1.53
CA GLY A 36 6.42 8.61 -0.10
C GLY A 36 6.74 7.15 0.21
N ARG A 37 6.37 6.71 1.42
CA ARG A 37 6.71 5.37 1.94
C ARG A 37 5.67 4.33 1.53
N VAL A 38 6.10 3.22 0.95
CA VAL A 38 5.23 2.08 0.64
C VAL A 38 4.96 1.30 1.92
N VAL A 39 3.69 1.16 2.30
CA VAL A 39 3.29 0.38 3.49
C VAL A 39 2.89 -1.04 3.15
N ASP A 40 2.33 -1.25 1.95
CA ASP A 40 1.96 -2.56 1.46
C ASP A 40 2.03 -2.60 -0.06
N LEU A 41 2.46 -3.75 -0.60
CA LEU A 41 2.64 -3.96 -2.04
C LEU A 41 1.99 -5.27 -2.48
N SER A 42 1.40 -5.26 -3.67
CA SER A 42 1.00 -6.45 -4.42
C SER A 42 1.37 -6.29 -5.91
N PRO A 43 1.29 -7.35 -6.72
CA PRO A 43 1.46 -7.24 -8.17
C PRO A 43 0.43 -6.36 -8.89
N THR A 44 -0.59 -5.86 -8.19
CA THR A 44 -1.71 -5.13 -8.77
C THR A 44 -1.93 -3.75 -8.13
N GLY A 45 -1.19 -3.41 -7.09
CA GLY A 45 -1.33 -2.12 -6.42
C GLY A 45 -0.45 -1.98 -5.20
N ALA A 46 -0.49 -0.79 -4.61
CA ALA A 46 0.26 -0.45 -3.42
C ALA A 46 -0.58 0.41 -2.46
N GLY A 47 -0.27 0.31 -1.17
CA GLY A 47 -0.61 1.31 -0.18
C GLY A 47 0.60 2.18 0.12
N LEU A 48 0.40 3.50 0.14
CA LEU A 48 1.44 4.50 0.38
C LEU A 48 1.06 5.40 1.56
N LEU A 49 2.05 5.81 2.35
CA LEU A 49 1.96 6.93 3.28
C LEU A 49 2.68 8.13 2.66
N THR A 50 1.99 9.26 2.59
CA THR A 50 2.44 10.44 1.84
C THR A 50 1.87 11.73 2.41
N GLU A 51 2.59 12.83 2.24
CA GLU A 51 2.11 14.19 2.51
C GLU A 51 1.58 14.88 1.24
N ALA A 52 1.61 14.20 0.08
CA ALA A 52 1.16 14.76 -1.19
C ALA A 52 -0.35 15.05 -1.17
N ALA A 53 -0.70 16.34 -1.20
CA ALA A 53 -2.08 16.80 -1.12
C ALA A 53 -2.88 16.62 -2.42
N HIS A 54 -2.22 16.52 -3.58
CA HIS A 54 -2.86 16.41 -4.90
C HIS A 54 -3.47 15.03 -5.17
N LEU A 55 -3.11 14.01 -4.38
CA LEU A 55 -3.57 12.65 -4.58
C LEU A 55 -5.03 12.50 -4.13
N SER A 56 -5.91 12.38 -5.12
CA SER A 56 -7.36 12.21 -4.97
C SER A 56 -7.85 10.98 -5.75
N PRO A 57 -8.93 10.30 -5.33
CA PRO A 57 -9.46 9.15 -6.06
C PRO A 57 -9.72 9.47 -7.53
N GLY A 58 -9.23 8.61 -8.43
CA GLY A 58 -9.28 8.80 -9.88
C GLY A 58 -8.02 9.46 -10.49
N ALA A 59 -7.18 10.12 -9.68
CA ALA A 59 -5.91 10.67 -10.16
C ALA A 59 -5.01 9.57 -10.72
N ARG A 60 -4.29 9.87 -11.81
CA ARG A 60 -3.32 8.97 -12.43
C ARG A 60 -1.93 9.54 -12.20
N GLU A 61 -1.04 8.70 -11.69
CA GLU A 61 0.30 9.07 -11.30
C GLU A 61 1.30 8.03 -11.80
N THR A 62 2.53 8.48 -12.06
CA THR A 62 3.66 7.57 -12.27
C THR A 62 4.37 7.37 -10.93
N ILE A 63 4.38 6.13 -10.45
CA ILE A 63 5.08 5.72 -9.22
C ILE A 63 6.45 5.19 -9.63
N HIS A 64 7.51 5.75 -9.04
CA HIS A 64 8.88 5.25 -9.20
C HIS A 64 9.23 4.49 -7.93
N LEU A 65 9.13 3.16 -7.97
CA LEU A 65 9.53 2.32 -6.84
C LEU A 65 11.05 2.17 -6.84
N ASP A 66 11.71 2.53 -5.75
CA ASP A 66 13.15 2.33 -5.62
C ASP A 66 13.43 0.83 -5.42
N THR A 67 14.10 0.21 -6.39
CA THR A 67 14.54 -1.19 -6.30
C THR A 67 16.05 -1.30 -6.46
N GLU A 68 16.61 -2.42 -6.02
CA GLU A 68 18.05 -2.72 -6.16
C GLU A 68 18.54 -2.74 -7.62
N HIS A 69 17.64 -3.01 -8.58
CA HIS A 69 17.93 -3.05 -10.00
C HIS A 69 17.68 -1.70 -10.69
N GLY A 70 17.39 -0.65 -9.93
CA GLY A 70 17.00 0.67 -10.42
C GLY A 70 15.52 0.97 -10.17
N PRO A 71 15.07 2.20 -10.49
CA PRO A 71 13.68 2.60 -10.30
C PRO A 71 12.75 1.81 -11.22
N LEU A 72 11.68 1.27 -10.64
CA LEU A 72 10.60 0.63 -11.40
C LEU A 72 9.47 1.65 -11.58
N GLU A 73 9.29 2.13 -12.81
CA GLU A 73 8.27 3.12 -13.16
C GLU A 73 6.94 2.46 -13.49
N ILE A 74 5.87 2.84 -12.77
CA ILE A 74 4.56 2.20 -12.91
C ILE A 74 3.47 3.27 -12.95
N ILE A 75 2.67 3.26 -14.02
CA ILE A 75 1.46 4.08 -14.07
C ILE A 75 0.40 3.47 -13.16
N ALA A 76 -0.13 4.28 -12.25
CA ALA A 76 -1.12 3.86 -11.27
C ALA A 76 -2.27 4.85 -11.15
N THR A 77 -3.43 4.34 -10.74
CA THR A 77 -4.61 5.16 -10.43
C THR A 77 -4.87 5.12 -8.94
N VAL A 78 -5.07 6.29 -8.34
CA VAL A 78 -5.52 6.40 -6.96
C VAL A 78 -6.94 5.84 -6.85
N THR A 79 -7.11 4.83 -6.02
CA THR A 79 -8.41 4.17 -5.76
C THR A 79 -9.11 4.70 -4.52
N TRP A 80 -8.33 5.12 -3.52
CA TRP A 80 -8.85 5.70 -2.29
C TRP A 80 -7.76 6.51 -1.58
N THR A 81 -8.19 7.42 -0.72
CA THR A 81 -7.35 8.24 0.14
C THR A 81 -7.95 8.29 1.54
N ARG A 82 -7.14 8.23 2.59
CA ARG A 82 -7.58 8.36 3.99
C ARG A 82 -6.59 9.24 4.77
N PRO A 83 -7.06 10.15 5.63
CA PRO A 83 -6.17 10.85 6.54
C PRO A 83 -5.60 9.87 7.58
N GLU A 84 -4.31 9.99 7.88
CA GLU A 84 -3.60 9.21 8.90
C GLU A 84 -3.11 10.13 10.05
N ALA A 85 -2.63 11.33 9.71
CA ALA A 85 -2.30 12.41 10.64
C ALA A 85 -2.59 13.78 9.99
N GLU A 86 -2.28 14.90 10.67
CA GLU A 86 -2.58 16.26 10.18
C GLU A 86 -2.10 16.53 8.75
N ARG A 87 -0.89 16.06 8.41
CA ARG A 87 -0.29 16.19 7.07
C ARG A 87 -0.13 14.87 6.35
N LEU A 88 -0.29 13.74 7.06
CA LEU A 88 -0.02 12.42 6.53
C LEU A 88 -1.31 11.75 6.04
N ARG A 89 -1.27 11.21 4.84
CA ARG A 89 -2.38 10.50 4.20
C ARG A 89 -1.93 9.10 3.83
N ARG A 90 -2.84 8.15 3.99
CA ARG A 90 -2.70 6.84 3.37
C ARG A 90 -3.44 6.82 2.04
N VAL A 91 -2.76 6.42 0.98
CA VAL A 91 -3.28 6.41 -0.38
C VAL A 91 -3.16 5.01 -0.96
N GLY A 92 -4.25 4.51 -1.55
CA GLY A 92 -4.27 3.21 -2.22
C GLY A 92 -4.23 3.37 -3.72
N PHE A 93 -3.29 2.70 -4.36
CA PHE A 93 -3.09 2.71 -5.80
C PHE A 93 -3.45 1.38 -6.43
N ARG A 94 -3.93 1.43 -7.68
CA ARG A 94 -4.05 0.29 -8.58
C ARG A 94 -3.13 0.51 -9.77
N PHE A 95 -2.29 -0.46 -10.07
CA PHE A 95 -1.40 -0.40 -11.22
C PHE A 95 -2.20 -0.61 -12.52
N ALA A 96 -1.98 0.27 -13.49
CA ALA A 96 -2.65 0.23 -14.79
C ALA A 96 -2.05 -0.84 -15.70
N ASP A 97 -0.74 -1.04 -15.59
CA ASP A 97 0.04 -1.85 -16.51
C ASP A 97 0.22 -3.30 -16.01
N ARG A 98 0.18 -4.24 -16.96
CA ARG A 98 0.44 -5.67 -16.71
C ARG A 98 1.89 -6.05 -16.96
N ASP A 99 2.64 -5.25 -17.71
CA ASP A 99 4.00 -5.60 -18.16
C ASP A 99 4.95 -5.72 -16.97
N HIS A 100 4.73 -4.89 -15.94
CA HIS A 100 5.48 -4.90 -14.69
C HIS A 100 5.07 -5.99 -13.69
N ARG A 101 4.07 -6.84 -13.99
CA ARG A 101 3.56 -7.84 -13.03
C ARG A 101 4.60 -8.86 -12.61
N VAL A 102 5.47 -9.29 -13.52
CA VAL A 102 6.52 -10.27 -13.20
C VAL A 102 7.52 -9.65 -12.23
N ALA A 103 8.03 -8.45 -12.54
CA ALA A 103 8.93 -7.71 -11.68
C ALA A 103 8.32 -7.44 -10.30
N LEU A 104 7.07 -6.97 -10.25
CA LEU A 104 6.35 -6.74 -9.01
C LEU A 104 6.10 -8.01 -8.20
N THR A 105 5.84 -9.13 -8.88
CA THR A 105 5.67 -10.43 -8.20
C THR A 105 6.97 -10.89 -7.55
N SER A 106 8.08 -10.76 -8.26
CA SER A 106 9.42 -11.06 -7.72
C SER A 106 9.75 -10.16 -6.54
N LEU A 107 9.52 -8.85 -6.67
CA LEU A 107 9.71 -7.88 -5.59
C LEU A 107 8.86 -8.21 -4.35
N CYS A 108 7.57 -8.51 -4.55
CA CYS A 108 6.68 -8.88 -3.45
C CYS A 108 7.09 -10.16 -2.71
N ARG A 109 7.72 -11.11 -3.41
CA ARG A 109 8.27 -12.34 -2.83
C ARG A 109 9.50 -12.02 -1.99
N ARG A 110 10.48 -11.32 -2.57
CA ARG A 110 11.69 -10.92 -1.85
C ARG A 110 11.39 -10.15 -0.56
N LEU A 111 10.55 -9.12 -0.64
CA LEU A 111 10.17 -8.32 0.52
C LEU A 111 9.47 -9.13 1.62
N ARG A 112 8.81 -10.24 1.24
CA ARG A 112 8.21 -11.15 2.22
C ARG A 112 9.27 -12.00 2.90
N ASP A 113 10.22 -12.51 2.14
CA ASP A 113 11.30 -13.35 2.65
C ASP A 113 12.17 -12.52 3.62
N GLU A 114 12.53 -11.29 3.25
CA GLU A 114 13.25 -10.35 4.14
C GLU A 114 12.49 -10.03 5.44
N GLU A 115 11.17 -9.88 5.37
CA GLU A 115 10.33 -9.64 6.55
C GLU A 115 10.23 -10.89 7.44
N LEU A 116 10.31 -12.10 6.88
CA LEU A 116 10.38 -13.34 7.65
C LEU A 116 11.73 -13.46 8.35
N ASP A 117 12.84 -13.24 7.63
CA ASP A 117 14.20 -13.26 8.19
C ASP A 117 14.38 -12.24 9.32
N ARG A 118 13.82 -11.03 9.15
CA ARG A 118 13.83 -10.00 10.21
C ARG A 118 13.08 -10.45 11.47
N ARG A 119 11.94 -11.13 11.32
CA ARG A 119 11.16 -11.61 12.47
C ARG A 119 11.87 -12.72 13.21
N ASP A 120 12.51 -13.63 12.49
CA ASP A 120 13.23 -14.76 13.09
C ASP A 120 14.51 -14.29 13.80
N SER A 121 15.20 -13.28 13.26
CA SER A 121 16.38 -12.69 13.92
C SER A 121 16.06 -11.89 15.19
N THR A 122 14.86 -11.31 15.32
CA THR A 122 14.42 -10.63 16.56
C THR A 122 13.93 -11.54 17.68
N ARG A 123 13.95 -12.87 17.48
CA ARG A 123 13.49 -13.86 18.48
C ARG A 123 14.60 -14.46 19.34
N PHE A 124 15.84 -14.01 19.15
CA PHE A 124 17.01 -14.36 19.97
C PHE A 124 17.48 -13.14 20.76
#